data_AF-A0AA42ZA64-F1
#
_entry.id   AF-A0AA42ZA64-F1
#
_cell.length_a   1.000
_cell.length_b   1.000
_cell.length_c   1.000
_cell.angle_alpha   90.00
_cell.angle_beta   90.00
_cell.angle_gamma   90.00
#
_symmetry.space_group_name_H-M   'P 1'
#
loop_
_entity.id
_entity.type
_entity.pdbx_description
1 polymer ?
#
loop_
_entity_poly.entity_id
_entity_poly.type
_entity_poly.pdbx_seq_one_letter_code
_entity_poly.pdbx_strand_id
1 'polypeptide(L)'
;MNKYYLLLVLMCCLACTTRTQEKKPAYPGNEIALKGRVISLDQKLKLTPSKELVPYFFSTDDGYDDVVSATKDSNGVVLEDGLYKPTFIFRSGMNAYRYYTINKDTVAKGHFLNQVKWLKENFETINDSYGYWFWRHPREVYKLQTNWTSALSQGMGIGLSLMAYHETGDPILLDIMEKALKAYMIPVENGGFFRYWGLDIWFEEYPTENPSRVMNGFIFSLAGLYNLYANTGNEIALWLFNEGIETLKKNIDVYDADFISKYSLFQRDVYWPGWAKKTYHKLHILQLLWLHDVTQEKVFYEKGKKFLEVQKTTFEKRACNIGRVVKVTANSQIAERSPSYVYDNQWSWGGIWASKSNNPELVFEMANERDIYGFSLFHNSEKSSELPLKVFVTTSNLDQYIAEDLKQLDHIIHPSGKKRVTYIDIYHFRPIKGKNLHIQFQSPEGERSVQITEVDIFSDLKTEIDCLLESVKKQRNDDIALFK
;
A
#
# COMPACT_ATOMS: atom_id res chain seq x y z
N MET A 1 25.70 -6.95 43.63
CA MET A 1 25.88 -6.56 42.21
C MET A 1 24.50 -6.15 41.69
N ASN A 2 24.21 -4.95 41.20
CA ASN A 2 25.10 -3.86 40.82
C ASN A 2 24.38 -2.51 41.04
N LYS A 3 24.93 -1.68 41.94
CA LYS A 3 24.67 -0.24 42.06
C LYS A 3 25.17 0.57 40.83
N TYR A 4 25.40 -0.10 39.69
CA TYR A 4 25.92 0.49 38.45
C TYR A 4 24.84 0.75 37.38
N TYR A 5 23.61 0.23 37.52
CA TYR A 5 22.53 0.50 36.56
C TYR A 5 21.79 1.82 36.82
N LEU A 6 21.77 2.31 38.06
CA LEU A 6 21.10 3.57 38.40
C LEU A 6 21.97 4.82 38.10
N LEU A 7 23.29 4.66 37.92
CA LEU A 7 24.19 5.77 37.62
C LEU A 7 24.24 6.11 36.11
N LEU A 8 23.99 5.15 35.21
CA LEU A 8 23.98 5.42 33.77
C LEU A 8 22.70 6.13 33.29
N VAL A 9 21.55 5.87 33.95
CA VAL A 9 20.28 6.53 33.58
C VAL A 9 20.21 7.97 34.11
N LEU A 10 20.86 8.26 35.25
CA LEU A 10 20.92 9.62 35.80
C LEU A 10 22.00 10.51 35.17
N MET A 11 23.10 9.96 34.63
CA MET A 11 24.10 10.77 33.91
C MET A 11 23.63 11.22 32.53
N CYS A 12 22.69 10.51 31.88
CA CYS A 12 22.06 11.00 30.64
C CYS A 12 20.99 12.08 30.88
N CYS A 13 20.39 12.16 32.07
CA CYS A 13 19.36 13.16 32.37
C CYS A 13 19.90 14.47 32.96
N LEU A 14 21.06 14.48 33.61
CA LEU A 14 21.61 15.68 34.27
C LEU A 14 22.57 16.52 33.39
N ALA A 15 22.98 16.03 32.22
CA ALA A 15 23.73 16.83 31.24
C ALA A 15 22.84 17.68 30.31
N CYS A 16 21.52 17.69 30.52
CA CYS A 16 20.56 18.38 29.64
C CYS A 16 19.92 19.64 30.25
N THR A 17 20.33 20.06 31.44
CA THR A 17 19.76 21.25 32.11
C THR A 17 20.85 22.25 32.45
N THR A 18 21.38 22.92 31.43
CA THR A 18 21.99 24.27 31.48
C THR A 18 22.59 24.59 30.11
N ARG A 19 21.73 24.84 29.13
CA ARG A 19 22.10 25.64 27.97
C ARG A 19 20.89 26.44 27.54
N THR A 20 21.12 27.74 27.49
CA THR A 20 20.33 28.79 26.85
C THR A 20 19.52 28.29 25.66
N GLN A 21 18.35 28.91 25.45
CA GLN A 21 17.57 28.83 24.21
C GLN A 21 18.46 29.16 23.00
N GLU A 22 19.16 28.17 22.48
CA GLU A 22 19.77 28.21 21.16
C GLU A 22 18.87 27.42 20.22
N LYS A 23 18.35 28.12 19.21
CA LYS A 23 17.70 27.52 18.04
C LYS A 23 18.55 26.34 17.57
N LYS A 24 18.00 25.11 17.64
CA LYS A 24 18.61 23.96 16.95
C LYS A 24 18.69 24.30 15.46
N PRO A 25 19.81 24.02 14.78
CA PRO A 25 20.03 24.55 13.44
C PRO A 25 19.02 23.94 12.47
N ALA A 26 18.32 24.82 11.74
CA ALA A 26 17.89 24.50 10.39
C ALA A 26 19.14 24.04 9.63
N TYR A 27 19.09 22.92 8.91
CA TYR A 27 20.21 22.44 8.09
C TYR A 27 20.81 23.60 7.27
N PRO A 28 22.02 24.12 7.59
CA PRO A 28 22.57 25.29 6.94
C PRO A 28 23.86 24.92 6.20
N GLY A 29 23.87 23.78 5.51
CA GLY A 29 25.04 23.30 4.78
C GLY A 29 24.65 22.73 3.42
N ASN A 30 25.47 23.00 2.40
CA ASN A 30 25.33 22.46 1.04
C ASN A 30 25.77 20.99 0.95
N GLU A 31 25.93 20.33 2.10
CA GLU A 31 26.42 18.98 2.24
C GLU A 31 25.62 18.26 3.30
N ILE A 32 25.31 17.00 3.06
CA ILE A 32 24.76 16.14 4.11
C ILE A 32 25.73 15.01 4.38
N ALA A 33 26.14 14.91 5.65
CA ALA A 33 26.88 13.78 6.18
C ALA A 33 25.89 12.69 6.61
N LEU A 34 25.72 11.69 5.76
CA LEU A 34 24.85 10.54 6.03
C LEU A 34 25.66 9.26 5.94
N LYS A 35 25.74 8.52 7.05
CA LYS A 35 26.48 7.25 7.17
C LYS A 35 27.92 7.33 6.61
N GLY A 36 28.62 8.44 6.85
CA GLY A 36 30.02 8.61 6.45
C GLY A 36 30.25 9.05 5.00
N ARG A 37 29.20 9.32 4.23
CA ARG A 37 29.29 9.99 2.92
C ARG A 37 28.87 11.45 3.05
N VAL A 38 29.64 12.33 2.40
CA VAL A 38 29.32 13.74 2.21
C VAL A 38 28.76 13.87 0.81
N ILE A 39 27.47 14.21 0.69
CA ILE A 39 26.83 14.42 -0.61
C ILE A 39 26.53 15.92 -0.76
N SER A 40 27.04 16.53 -1.84
CA SER A 40 26.75 17.92 -2.18
C SER A 40 25.30 18.08 -2.66
N LEU A 41 24.57 18.98 -2.02
CA LEU A 41 23.20 19.37 -2.36
C LEU A 41 23.14 20.36 -3.54
N ASP A 42 24.28 20.85 -4.02
CA ASP A 42 24.37 21.83 -5.11
C ASP A 42 24.37 21.18 -6.50
N GLN A 43 24.13 19.86 -6.58
CA GLN A 43 24.03 19.16 -7.86
C GLN A 43 22.77 19.59 -8.61
N LYS A 44 22.93 20.57 -9.50
CA LYS A 44 21.86 20.99 -10.41
C LYS A 44 21.34 19.80 -11.21
N LEU A 45 20.02 19.67 -11.28
CA LEU A 45 19.39 18.65 -12.10
C LEU A 45 19.73 18.90 -13.58
N LYS A 46 20.30 17.87 -14.22
CA LYS A 46 20.42 17.79 -15.66
C LYS A 46 19.69 16.53 -16.07
N LEU A 47 18.71 16.65 -16.95
CA LEU A 47 18.14 15.47 -17.57
C LEU A 47 19.19 14.89 -18.50
N THR A 48 19.57 13.65 -18.22
CA THR A 48 20.35 12.89 -19.19
C THR A 48 19.33 12.46 -20.24
N PRO A 49 19.60 12.60 -21.55
CA PRO A 49 18.84 11.90 -22.57
C PRO A 49 19.15 10.40 -22.44
N SER A 50 18.73 9.78 -21.34
CA SER A 50 18.79 8.35 -21.15
C SER A 50 17.65 7.77 -21.98
N LYS A 51 17.96 6.76 -22.77
CA LYS A 51 17.02 6.16 -23.72
C LYS A 51 15.83 5.47 -23.05
N GLU A 52 15.75 5.36 -21.72
CA GLU A 52 15.03 4.22 -21.13
C GLU A 52 14.14 4.46 -19.90
N LEU A 53 13.96 5.66 -19.35
CA LEU A 53 13.29 5.73 -18.04
C LEU A 53 12.24 6.83 -17.94
N VAL A 54 10.98 6.41 -17.97
CA VAL A 54 9.78 7.23 -17.83
C VAL A 54 9.26 7.13 -16.40
N PRO A 55 8.66 8.19 -15.83
CA PRO A 55 8.13 8.13 -14.48
C PRO A 55 7.03 7.07 -14.39
N TYR A 56 7.37 5.93 -13.78
CA TYR A 56 6.40 4.87 -13.54
C TYR A 56 5.79 5.05 -12.15
N PHE A 57 4.46 5.09 -12.13
CA PHE A 57 3.67 4.92 -10.92
C PHE A 57 2.72 3.75 -11.14
N PHE A 58 2.76 2.79 -10.22
CA PHE A 58 1.81 1.70 -10.13
C PHE A 58 0.39 2.28 -9.97
N SER A 59 -0.57 1.79 -10.76
CA SER A 59 -1.99 2.13 -10.64
C SER A 59 -2.76 0.84 -10.41
N THR A 60 -3.75 0.91 -9.52
CA THR A 60 -4.68 -0.19 -9.32
C THR A 60 -5.61 -0.32 -10.51
N ASP A 61 -6.26 0.78 -10.94
CA ASP A 61 -7.24 0.74 -12.03
C ASP A 61 -7.55 2.12 -12.64
N ASP A 62 -6.99 3.25 -12.16
CA ASP A 62 -7.41 4.58 -12.63
C ASP A 62 -6.88 4.89 -14.03
N GLY A 63 -7.74 5.37 -14.91
CA GLY A 63 -7.48 5.64 -16.32
C GLY A 63 -7.78 7.08 -16.75
N TYR A 64 -7.79 7.31 -18.07
CA TYR A 64 -8.13 8.62 -18.62
C TYR A 64 -9.62 8.96 -18.50
N ASP A 65 -10.50 7.96 -18.47
CA ASP A 65 -11.94 8.16 -18.29
C ASP A 65 -12.27 8.83 -16.95
N ASP A 66 -11.47 8.57 -15.91
CA ASP A 66 -11.58 9.24 -14.61
C ASP A 66 -11.23 10.73 -14.72
N VAL A 67 -10.27 11.08 -15.59
CA VAL A 67 -9.92 12.47 -15.87
C VAL A 67 -11.06 13.16 -16.61
N VAL A 68 -11.67 12.49 -17.58
CA VAL A 68 -12.79 13.05 -18.37
C VAL A 68 -14.01 13.30 -17.47
N SER A 69 -14.35 12.32 -16.62
CA SER A 69 -15.52 12.38 -15.72
C SER A 69 -15.33 13.25 -14.47
N ALA A 70 -14.09 13.58 -14.10
CA ALA A 70 -13.81 14.44 -12.96
C ALA A 70 -14.43 15.84 -13.10
N THR A 71 -14.92 16.38 -11.99
CA THR A 71 -15.24 17.81 -11.86
C THR A 71 -13.98 18.64 -12.09
N LYS A 72 -14.11 19.74 -12.84
CA LYS A 72 -13.00 20.65 -13.18
C LYS A 72 -13.37 22.09 -12.88
N ASP A 73 -12.36 22.91 -12.59
CA ASP A 73 -12.53 24.37 -12.51
C ASP A 73 -12.56 25.02 -13.91
N SER A 74 -12.66 26.35 -13.96
CA SER A 74 -12.68 27.12 -15.22
C SER A 74 -11.38 27.04 -16.03
N ASN A 75 -10.27 26.63 -15.42
CA ASN A 75 -8.99 26.39 -16.10
C ASN A 75 -8.81 24.92 -16.50
N GLY A 76 -9.81 24.06 -16.27
CA GLY A 76 -9.76 22.65 -16.58
C GLY A 76 -8.91 21.82 -15.60
N VAL A 77 -8.62 22.35 -14.41
CA VAL A 77 -7.92 21.62 -13.34
C VAL A 77 -8.92 20.73 -12.61
N VAL A 78 -8.57 19.47 -12.36
CA VAL A 78 -9.46 18.51 -11.71
C VAL A 78 -9.64 18.79 -10.21
N LEU A 79 -10.83 18.51 -9.70
CA LEU A 79 -11.22 18.65 -8.30
C LEU A 79 -11.73 17.31 -7.76
N GLU A 80 -11.33 16.95 -6.54
CA GLU A 80 -11.90 15.81 -5.82
C GLU A 80 -12.69 16.35 -4.61
N ASP A 81 -13.99 16.03 -4.54
CA ASP A 81 -14.93 16.59 -3.54
C ASP A 81 -14.96 18.14 -3.53
N GLY A 82 -14.78 18.77 -4.70
CA GLY A 82 -14.73 20.22 -4.83
C GLY A 82 -13.43 20.87 -4.31
N LEU A 83 -12.41 20.07 -3.96
CA LEU A 83 -11.14 20.53 -3.43
C LEU A 83 -9.98 20.26 -4.40
N TYR A 84 -9.01 21.16 -4.41
CA TYR A 84 -7.71 20.93 -5.04
C TYR A 84 -6.90 19.97 -4.16
N LYS A 85 -6.85 18.70 -4.56
CA LYS A 85 -6.03 17.68 -3.92
C LYS A 85 -4.81 17.41 -4.82
N PRO A 86 -3.58 17.78 -4.39
CA PRO A 86 -2.37 17.66 -5.22
C PRO A 86 -2.24 16.27 -5.88
N THR A 87 -2.50 15.20 -5.13
CA THR A 87 -2.41 13.82 -5.61
C THR A 87 -3.40 13.49 -6.73
N PHE A 88 -4.62 14.00 -6.63
CA PHE A 88 -5.64 13.80 -7.65
C PHE A 88 -5.29 14.53 -8.93
N ILE A 89 -4.78 15.77 -8.80
CA ILE A 89 -4.33 16.60 -9.92
C ILE A 89 -3.14 15.94 -10.61
N PHE A 90 -2.13 15.51 -9.85
CA PHE A 90 -0.94 14.88 -10.41
C PHE A 90 -1.25 13.55 -11.09
N ARG A 91 -2.03 12.69 -10.43
CA ARG A 91 -2.49 11.43 -11.03
C ARG A 91 -3.27 11.66 -12.32
N SER A 92 -4.18 12.64 -12.34
CA SER A 92 -4.95 12.97 -13.52
C SER A 92 -4.08 13.51 -14.66
N GLY A 93 -3.10 14.36 -14.35
CA GLY A 93 -2.12 14.83 -15.33
C GLY A 93 -1.33 13.68 -15.94
N MET A 94 -0.81 12.76 -15.12
CA MET A 94 -0.05 11.60 -15.60
C MET A 94 -0.92 10.65 -16.46
N ASN A 95 -2.17 10.40 -16.05
CA ASN A 95 -3.10 9.57 -16.83
C ASN A 95 -3.48 10.22 -18.17
N ALA A 96 -3.71 11.53 -18.20
CA ALA A 96 -3.96 12.27 -19.43
C ALA A 96 -2.75 12.25 -20.36
N TYR A 97 -1.55 12.38 -19.81
CA TYR A 97 -0.31 12.31 -20.59
C TYR A 97 -0.08 10.92 -21.20
N ARG A 98 -0.27 9.85 -20.42
CA ARG A 98 -0.21 8.46 -20.92
C ARG A 98 -1.21 8.24 -22.06
N TYR A 99 -2.45 8.71 -21.90
CA TYR A 99 -3.46 8.57 -22.94
C TYR A 99 -3.10 9.37 -24.20
N TYR A 100 -2.62 10.60 -24.03
CA TYR A 100 -2.13 11.44 -25.13
C TYR A 100 -0.99 10.75 -25.89
N THR A 101 0.02 10.23 -25.20
CA THR A 101 1.19 9.64 -25.85
C THR A 101 0.86 8.39 -26.65
N ILE A 102 -0.08 7.56 -26.15
CA ILE A 102 -0.58 6.35 -26.82
C ILE A 102 -1.45 6.72 -28.04
N ASN A 103 -2.46 7.57 -27.83
CA ASN A 103 -3.52 7.79 -28.83
C ASN A 103 -3.29 9.01 -29.72
N LYS A 104 -2.25 9.80 -29.44
CA LYS A 104 -1.98 11.12 -30.03
C LYS A 104 -3.15 12.10 -29.89
N ASP A 105 -3.93 11.96 -28.82
CA ASP A 105 -5.14 12.74 -28.56
C ASP A 105 -4.81 14.15 -27.99
N THR A 106 -5.13 15.19 -28.74
CA THR A 106 -4.81 16.58 -28.36
C THR A 106 -5.69 17.12 -27.22
N VAL A 107 -6.89 16.55 -26.99
CA VAL A 107 -7.74 16.93 -25.86
C VAL A 107 -7.12 16.43 -24.56
N ALA A 108 -6.59 15.20 -24.56
CA ALA A 108 -5.83 14.62 -23.46
C ALA A 108 -4.56 15.43 -23.17
N LYS A 109 -3.85 15.89 -24.21
CA LYS A 109 -2.74 16.83 -24.04
C LYS A 109 -3.19 18.12 -23.36
N GLY A 110 -4.35 18.67 -23.72
CA GLY A 110 -4.94 19.82 -23.05
C GLY A 110 -5.22 19.56 -21.56
N HIS A 111 -5.86 18.43 -21.22
CA HIS A 111 -6.09 18.03 -19.83
C HIS A 111 -4.79 17.91 -19.03
N PHE A 112 -3.75 17.31 -19.62
CA PHE A 112 -2.42 17.22 -19.03
C PHE A 112 -1.83 18.61 -18.77
N LEU A 113 -1.79 19.48 -19.78
CA LEU A 113 -1.19 20.82 -19.66
C LEU A 113 -1.91 21.71 -18.63
N ASN A 114 -3.23 21.55 -18.46
CA ASN A 114 -3.98 22.25 -17.40
C ASN A 114 -3.49 21.82 -16.01
N GLN A 115 -3.24 20.53 -15.79
CA GLN A 115 -2.72 20.05 -14.51
C GLN A 115 -1.26 20.49 -14.28
N VAL A 116 -0.45 20.51 -15.35
CA VAL A 116 0.94 21.01 -15.30
C VAL A 116 0.98 22.50 -14.96
N LYS A 117 0.06 23.30 -15.52
CA LYS A 117 -0.06 24.72 -15.17
C LYS A 117 -0.33 24.89 -13.67
N TRP A 118 -1.30 24.17 -13.13
CA TRP A 118 -1.59 24.18 -11.69
C TRP A 118 -0.38 23.76 -10.86
N LEU A 119 0.32 22.69 -11.27
CA LEU A 119 1.53 22.20 -10.61
C LEU A 119 2.61 23.29 -10.48
N LYS A 120 2.84 24.07 -11.53
CA LYS A 120 3.84 25.16 -11.53
C LYS A 120 3.38 26.35 -10.67
N GLU A 121 2.12 26.74 -10.79
CA GLU A 121 1.57 27.90 -10.07
C GLU A 121 1.37 27.66 -8.57
N ASN A 122 1.32 26.39 -8.14
CA ASN A 122 1.07 26.00 -6.74
C ASN A 122 2.27 25.29 -6.08
N PHE A 123 3.47 25.41 -6.67
CA PHE A 123 4.70 25.00 -6.00
C PHE A 123 5.26 26.18 -5.21
N GLU A 124 5.35 26.03 -3.89
CA GLU A 124 5.82 27.09 -3.00
C GLU A 124 7.23 26.80 -2.48
N THR A 125 8.13 27.74 -2.69
CA THR A 125 9.50 27.67 -2.21
C THR A 125 9.62 28.26 -0.80
N ILE A 126 10.48 27.65 0.02
CA ILE A 126 10.84 28.12 1.36
C ILE A 126 12.29 28.58 1.29
N ASN A 127 12.51 29.89 1.51
CA ASN A 127 13.82 30.55 1.44
C ASN A 127 14.59 30.21 0.14
N ASP A 128 13.87 30.03 -0.97
CA ASP A 128 14.37 29.58 -2.28
C ASP A 128 15.24 28.31 -2.27
N SER A 129 15.19 27.53 -1.18
CA SER A 129 16.08 26.38 -0.97
C SER A 129 15.40 25.05 -1.26
N TYR A 130 14.15 24.89 -0.82
CA TYR A 130 13.30 23.71 -1.04
C TYR A 130 11.85 24.15 -1.26
N GLY A 131 10.96 23.25 -1.64
CA GLY A 131 9.56 23.60 -1.83
C GLY A 131 8.60 22.42 -1.84
N TYR A 132 7.31 22.75 -1.75
CA TYR A 132 6.23 21.77 -1.62
C TYR A 132 5.03 22.15 -2.47
N TRP A 133 4.20 21.14 -2.73
CA TRP A 133 2.79 21.32 -3.04
C TRP A 133 1.97 21.16 -1.76
N PHE A 134 1.59 22.29 -1.16
CA PHE A 134 0.86 22.29 0.10
C PHE A 134 -0.59 21.83 -0.06
N TRP A 135 -1.07 21.09 0.93
CA TRP A 135 -2.48 20.76 1.05
C TRP A 135 -3.23 21.90 1.75
N ARG A 136 -4.09 22.59 1.00
CA ARG A 136 -4.79 23.81 1.47
C ARG A 136 -6.04 23.56 2.32
N HIS A 137 -6.36 22.31 2.61
CA HIS A 137 -7.52 21.92 3.41
C HIS A 137 -7.11 20.98 4.54
N PRO A 138 -7.84 20.99 5.67
CA PRO A 138 -7.50 20.18 6.82
C PRO A 138 -7.72 18.69 6.55
N ARG A 139 -7.08 17.85 7.36
CA ARG A 139 -7.27 16.40 7.38
C ARG A 139 -7.50 15.95 8.81
N GLU A 140 -8.75 16.06 9.26
CA GLU A 140 -9.16 15.85 10.66
C GLU A 140 -8.78 14.47 11.21
N VAL A 141 -8.91 13.42 10.39
CA VAL A 141 -8.55 12.04 10.77
C VAL A 141 -7.08 11.92 11.21
N TYR A 142 -6.22 12.81 10.72
CA TYR A 142 -4.80 12.90 11.07
C TYR A 142 -4.48 14.13 11.93
N LYS A 143 -5.51 14.87 12.38
CA LYS A 143 -5.36 16.13 13.15
C LYS A 143 -4.50 17.19 12.44
N LEU A 144 -4.43 17.14 11.10
CA LEU A 144 -3.69 18.11 10.31
C LEU A 144 -4.57 19.31 9.98
N GLN A 145 -4.03 20.51 10.21
CA GLN A 145 -4.62 21.78 9.79
C GLN A 145 -4.38 22.03 8.30
N THR A 146 -4.67 23.22 7.79
CA THR A 146 -4.31 23.61 6.43
C THR A 146 -2.79 23.77 6.27
N ASN A 147 -2.31 23.80 5.04
CA ASN A 147 -0.90 23.97 4.66
C ASN A 147 0.03 22.86 5.17
N TRP A 148 -0.46 21.63 5.22
CA TRP A 148 0.38 20.47 5.51
C TRP A 148 1.06 19.94 4.24
N THR A 149 2.20 19.26 4.42
CA THR A 149 3.01 18.66 3.33
C THR A 149 2.76 17.16 3.25
N SER A 150 3.14 16.50 2.14
CA SER A 150 2.92 15.07 1.98
C SER A 150 4.00 14.45 1.09
N ALA A 151 4.69 13.42 1.59
CA ALA A 151 5.70 12.70 0.81
C ALA A 151 5.12 12.05 -0.45
N LEU A 152 3.89 11.52 -0.35
CA LEU A 152 3.17 10.95 -1.49
C LEU A 152 2.94 12.02 -2.57
N SER A 153 2.45 13.19 -2.17
CA SER A 153 2.22 14.31 -3.11
C SER A 153 3.53 14.80 -3.72
N GLN A 154 4.60 14.85 -2.93
CA GLN A 154 5.91 15.24 -3.39
C GLN A 154 6.44 14.28 -4.47
N GLY A 155 6.32 12.97 -4.24
CA GLY A 155 6.73 11.95 -5.21
C GLY A 155 5.94 12.03 -6.52
N MET A 156 4.61 12.15 -6.44
CA MET A 156 3.76 12.31 -7.62
C MET A 156 4.01 13.61 -8.38
N GLY A 157 4.25 14.72 -7.67
CA GLY A 157 4.54 16.01 -8.27
C GLY A 157 5.87 16.01 -9.04
N ILE A 158 6.91 15.36 -8.50
CA ILE A 158 8.15 15.09 -9.23
C ILE A 158 7.86 14.27 -10.50
N GLY A 159 7.03 13.23 -10.38
CA GLY A 159 6.59 12.41 -11.50
C GLY A 159 5.96 13.20 -12.64
N LEU A 160 4.95 14.03 -12.32
CA LEU A 160 4.28 14.87 -13.31
C LEU A 160 5.24 15.94 -13.89
N SER A 161 6.14 16.49 -13.06
CA SER A 161 7.15 17.47 -13.50
C SER A 161 8.12 16.88 -14.53
N LEU A 162 8.54 15.62 -14.34
CA LEU A 162 9.37 14.90 -15.31
C LEU A 162 8.65 14.74 -16.65
N MET A 163 7.38 14.29 -16.64
CA MET A 163 6.58 14.17 -17.87
C MET A 163 6.39 15.52 -18.56
N ALA A 164 6.11 16.58 -17.79
CA ALA A 164 5.96 17.93 -18.29
C ALA A 164 7.26 18.48 -18.91
N TYR A 165 8.41 18.20 -18.31
CA TYR A 165 9.67 18.66 -18.87
C TYR A 165 9.96 17.94 -20.19
N HIS A 166 9.75 16.63 -20.25
CA HIS A 166 9.94 15.87 -21.50
C HIS A 166 9.06 16.42 -22.63
N GLU A 167 7.82 16.80 -22.33
CA GLU A 167 6.89 17.34 -23.34
C GLU A 167 7.19 18.78 -23.75
N THR A 168 7.66 19.63 -22.83
CA THR A 168 7.72 21.09 -23.04
C THR A 168 9.12 21.68 -23.08
N GLY A 169 10.11 20.99 -22.52
CA GLY A 169 11.46 21.51 -22.30
C GLY A 169 11.54 22.69 -21.32
N ASP A 170 10.48 22.99 -20.56
CA ASP A 170 10.41 24.16 -19.68
C ASP A 170 11.41 24.04 -18.50
N PRO A 171 12.46 24.88 -18.45
CA PRO A 171 13.50 24.78 -17.42
C PRO A 171 13.00 25.08 -16.01
N ILE A 172 11.85 25.74 -15.84
CA ILE A 172 11.24 25.97 -14.52
C ILE A 172 10.96 24.63 -13.83
N LEU A 173 10.62 23.59 -14.58
CA LEU A 173 10.33 22.27 -14.03
C LEU A 173 11.58 21.60 -13.42
N LEU A 174 12.78 21.91 -13.92
CA LEU A 174 14.03 21.43 -13.31
C LEU A 174 14.25 22.07 -11.94
N ASP A 175 14.02 23.39 -11.83
CA ASP A 175 14.13 24.11 -10.56
C ASP A 175 13.11 23.60 -9.53
N ILE A 176 11.86 23.38 -9.97
CA ILE A 176 10.80 22.76 -9.14
C ILE A 176 11.25 21.40 -8.64
N MET A 177 11.71 20.50 -9.53
CA MET A 177 12.13 19.15 -9.12
C MET A 177 13.33 19.15 -8.19
N GLU A 178 14.29 20.06 -8.37
CA GLU A 178 15.47 20.18 -7.50
C GLU A 178 15.06 20.60 -6.09
N LYS A 179 14.24 21.65 -5.98
CA LYS A 179 13.70 22.12 -4.70
C LYS A 179 12.77 21.09 -4.08
N ALA A 180 12.04 20.34 -4.91
CA ALA A 180 11.16 19.28 -4.45
C ALA A 180 11.93 18.07 -3.90
N LEU A 181 13.09 17.74 -4.47
CA LEU A 181 14.01 16.74 -3.93
C LEU A 181 14.59 17.20 -2.58
N LYS A 182 15.00 18.47 -2.48
CA LYS A 182 15.55 19.03 -1.24
C LYS A 182 14.58 18.93 -0.05
N ALA A 183 13.27 18.96 -0.31
CA ALA A 183 12.23 18.78 0.70
C ALA A 183 12.24 17.41 1.42
N TYR A 184 12.79 16.35 0.80
CA TYR A 184 12.88 15.02 1.41
C TYR A 184 13.79 14.94 2.63
N MET A 185 14.56 16.00 2.90
CA MET A 185 15.50 16.09 4.02
C MET A 185 15.00 17.06 5.10
N ILE A 186 13.77 17.59 4.96
CA ILE A 186 13.19 18.52 5.92
C ILE A 186 12.33 17.74 6.93
N PRO A 187 12.70 17.75 8.23
CA PRO A 187 11.96 17.03 9.25
C PRO A 187 10.51 17.51 9.40
N VAL A 188 9.63 16.63 9.87
CA VAL A 188 8.23 16.95 10.23
C VAL A 188 8.16 18.13 11.19
N GLU A 189 9.07 18.21 12.15
CA GLU A 189 9.14 19.29 13.14
C GLU A 189 9.45 20.67 12.51
N ASN A 190 10.00 20.67 11.30
CA ASN A 190 10.32 21.86 10.51
C ASN A 190 9.33 22.07 9.34
N GLY A 191 8.16 21.44 9.39
CA GLY A 191 7.11 21.55 8.37
C GLY A 191 7.28 20.66 7.15
N GLY A 192 8.29 19.77 7.14
CA GLY A 192 8.47 18.78 6.09
C GLY A 192 7.72 17.47 6.38
N PHE A 193 8.21 16.39 5.78
CA PHE A 193 7.63 15.04 5.93
C PHE A 193 8.68 13.97 6.26
N PHE A 194 9.94 14.35 6.43
CA PHE A 194 11.00 13.43 6.82
C PHE A 194 10.93 13.12 8.31
N ARG A 195 11.14 11.87 8.70
CA ARG A 195 11.38 11.49 10.09
C ARG A 195 12.27 10.27 10.20
N TYR A 196 12.84 10.07 11.39
CA TYR A 196 13.50 8.82 11.74
C TYR A 196 12.51 7.76 12.24
N TRP A 197 12.82 6.50 11.94
CA TRP A 197 12.26 5.31 12.56
C TRP A 197 13.41 4.51 13.16
N GLY A 198 13.77 4.82 14.41
CA GLY A 198 15.00 4.32 15.00
C GLY A 198 16.20 4.93 14.28
N LEU A 199 17.01 4.09 13.62
CA LEU A 199 18.15 4.53 12.80
C LEU A 199 17.82 4.65 11.30
N ASP A 200 16.61 4.24 10.91
CA ASP A 200 16.16 4.21 9.52
C ASP A 200 15.33 5.47 9.19
N ILE A 201 15.14 5.76 7.89
CA ILE A 201 14.41 6.96 7.44
C ILE A 201 12.98 6.62 7.00
N TRP A 202 12.05 7.55 7.21
CA TRP A 202 10.68 7.43 6.75
C TRP A 202 10.17 8.77 6.20
N PHE A 203 9.39 8.71 5.12
CA PHE A 203 8.73 9.87 4.53
C PHE A 203 7.22 9.76 4.76
N GLU A 204 6.64 10.68 5.52
CA GLU A 204 5.24 10.64 5.92
C GLU A 204 4.30 11.08 4.79
N GLU A 205 3.30 10.25 4.47
CA GLU A 205 2.15 10.70 3.69
C GLU A 205 1.39 11.81 4.42
N TYR A 206 1.21 11.63 5.73
CA TYR A 206 0.60 12.57 6.65
C TYR A 206 1.60 12.88 7.78
N PRO A 207 2.25 14.05 7.77
CA PRO A 207 3.28 14.44 8.74
C PRO A 207 2.64 14.84 10.07
N THR A 208 2.07 13.87 10.77
CA THR A 208 1.43 14.02 12.08
C THR A 208 2.45 14.08 13.21
N GLU A 209 2.05 14.63 14.36
CA GLU A 209 2.90 14.69 15.56
C GLU A 209 3.39 13.29 15.96
N ASN A 210 2.47 12.33 16.06
CA ASN A 210 2.82 10.91 16.21
C ASN A 210 2.93 10.25 14.83
N PRO A 211 3.96 9.42 14.56
CA PRO A 211 4.20 8.84 13.24
C PRO A 211 2.97 8.12 12.68
N SER A 212 2.52 8.51 11.48
CA SER A 212 1.38 7.88 10.82
C SER A 212 1.79 6.59 10.09
N ARG A 213 3.00 6.60 9.51
CA ARG A 213 3.62 5.47 8.82
C ARG A 213 2.68 4.79 7.85
N VAL A 214 2.06 5.58 6.97
CA VAL A 214 1.21 5.07 5.90
C VAL A 214 2.08 4.44 4.81
N MET A 215 1.91 3.12 4.58
CA MET A 215 2.83 2.36 3.71
C MET A 215 2.74 2.79 2.25
N ASN A 216 1.52 2.88 1.70
CA ASN A 216 1.36 3.19 0.28
C ASN A 216 1.95 4.58 -0.08
N GLY A 217 1.76 5.60 0.75
CA GLY A 217 2.31 6.93 0.50
C GLY A 217 3.84 6.98 0.62
N PHE A 218 4.42 6.20 1.52
CA PHE A 218 5.86 6.03 1.58
C PHE A 218 6.39 5.42 0.26
N ILE A 219 5.80 4.33 -0.23
CA ILE A 219 6.24 3.70 -1.48
C ILE A 219 6.03 4.63 -2.70
N PHE A 220 4.95 5.42 -2.74
CA PHE A 220 4.77 6.45 -3.77
C PHE A 220 5.86 7.52 -3.74
N SER A 221 6.31 7.93 -2.56
CA SER A 221 7.42 8.87 -2.41
C SER A 221 8.74 8.27 -2.93
N LEU A 222 8.99 6.99 -2.65
CA LEU A 222 10.14 6.26 -3.18
C LEU A 222 10.09 6.14 -4.70
N ALA A 223 8.90 5.92 -5.29
CA ALA A 223 8.73 5.93 -6.75
C ALA A 223 9.12 7.28 -7.35
N GLY A 224 8.76 8.40 -6.72
CA GLY A 224 9.20 9.74 -7.14
C GLY A 224 10.72 9.90 -7.13
N LEU A 225 11.38 9.46 -6.06
CA LEU A 225 12.85 9.48 -5.94
C LEU A 225 13.53 8.59 -6.98
N TYR A 226 13.05 7.36 -7.15
CA TYR A 226 13.56 6.43 -8.16
C TYR A 226 13.42 7.00 -9.57
N ASN A 227 12.25 7.54 -9.91
CA ASN A 227 11.99 8.15 -11.21
C ASN A 227 12.91 9.35 -11.46
N LEU A 228 13.15 10.19 -10.45
CA LEU A 228 14.08 11.31 -10.56
C LEU A 228 15.51 10.85 -10.81
N TYR A 229 16.02 9.90 -10.02
CA TYR A 229 17.33 9.30 -10.25
C TYR A 229 17.43 8.69 -11.66
N ALA A 230 16.46 7.88 -12.05
CA ALA A 230 16.41 7.19 -13.32
C ALA A 230 16.49 8.14 -14.54
N ASN A 231 15.96 9.36 -14.40
CA ASN A 231 15.95 10.39 -15.46
C ASN A 231 17.16 11.33 -15.42
N THR A 232 17.76 11.55 -14.25
CA THR A 232 18.77 12.61 -14.04
C THR A 232 20.14 12.11 -13.61
N GLY A 233 20.25 10.86 -13.18
CA GLY A 233 21.43 10.32 -12.51
C GLY A 233 21.69 10.95 -11.14
N ASN A 234 20.72 11.64 -10.54
CA ASN A 234 20.91 12.33 -9.26
C ASN A 234 21.15 11.34 -8.10
N GLU A 235 22.33 11.40 -7.49
CA GLU A 235 22.76 10.44 -6.48
C GLU A 235 22.05 10.61 -5.14
N ILE A 236 21.59 11.82 -4.81
CA ILE A 236 20.78 12.09 -3.60
C ILE A 236 19.45 11.35 -3.70
N ALA A 237 18.79 11.43 -4.85
CA ALA A 237 17.53 10.74 -5.09
C ALA A 237 17.70 9.21 -4.98
N LEU A 238 18.77 8.65 -5.55
CA LEU A 238 19.10 7.23 -5.40
C LEU A 238 19.39 6.84 -3.95
N TRP A 239 20.16 7.66 -3.24
CA TRP A 239 20.51 7.40 -1.85
C TRP A 239 19.26 7.40 -0.95
N LEU A 240 18.40 8.42 -1.06
CA LEU A 240 17.13 8.50 -0.33
C LEU A 240 16.21 7.31 -0.66
N PHE A 241 16.15 6.92 -1.93
CA PHE A 241 15.42 5.74 -2.37
C PHE A 241 15.94 4.47 -1.66
N ASN A 242 17.24 4.20 -1.77
CA ASN A 242 17.86 2.99 -1.19
C ASN A 242 17.72 2.93 0.34
N GLU A 243 17.87 4.06 1.04
CA GLU A 243 17.63 4.11 2.48
C GLU A 243 16.17 3.79 2.81
N GLY A 244 15.22 4.30 2.03
CA GLY A 244 13.82 3.95 2.19
C GLY A 244 13.50 2.48 1.89
N ILE A 245 14.18 1.87 0.92
CA ILE A 245 14.12 0.42 0.64
C ILE A 245 14.58 -0.36 1.88
N GLU A 246 15.72 -0.02 2.46
CA GLU A 246 16.24 -0.68 3.66
C GLU A 246 15.29 -0.51 4.86
N THR A 247 14.68 0.68 5.04
CA THR A 247 13.64 0.87 6.06
C THR A 247 12.47 -0.08 5.84
N LEU A 248 11.95 -0.16 4.61
CA LEU A 248 10.78 -0.97 4.34
C LEU A 248 11.08 -2.45 4.50
N LYS A 249 12.23 -2.94 4.01
CA LYS A 249 12.65 -4.35 4.16
C LYS A 249 12.64 -4.79 5.62
N LYS A 250 13.16 -3.96 6.52
CA LYS A 250 13.23 -4.26 7.96
C LYS A 250 11.87 -4.21 8.67
N ASN A 251 10.93 -3.41 8.16
CA ASN A 251 9.68 -3.13 8.85
C ASN A 251 8.45 -3.71 8.15
N ILE A 252 8.57 -4.32 6.97
CA ILE A 252 7.41 -4.73 6.17
C ILE A 252 6.47 -5.69 6.92
N ASP A 253 7.01 -6.55 7.77
CA ASP A 253 6.23 -7.52 8.55
C ASP A 253 5.27 -6.86 9.54
N VAL A 254 5.54 -5.63 10.00
CA VAL A 254 4.60 -4.94 10.91
C VAL A 254 3.31 -4.53 10.20
N TYR A 255 3.33 -4.45 8.87
CA TYR A 255 2.16 -4.20 8.02
C TYR A 255 1.40 -5.47 7.66
N ASP A 256 1.88 -6.62 8.08
CA ASP A 256 1.16 -7.87 7.98
C ASP A 256 0.18 -8.00 9.17
N ALA A 257 -1.08 -8.28 8.88
CA ALA A 257 -2.06 -8.68 9.88
C ALA A 257 -2.54 -10.13 9.64
N ASP A 258 -1.80 -10.89 8.81
CA ASP A 258 -2.06 -12.27 8.39
C ASP A 258 -3.30 -12.50 7.52
N PHE A 259 -4.38 -11.74 7.72
CA PHE A 259 -5.60 -11.81 6.90
C PHE A 259 -5.82 -10.57 6.02
N ILE A 260 -5.03 -9.51 6.21
CA ILE A 260 -5.00 -8.31 5.37
C ILE A 260 -3.71 -7.51 5.62
N SER A 261 -3.32 -6.66 4.68
CA SER A 261 -2.28 -5.66 4.96
C SER A 261 -2.81 -4.51 5.82
N LYS A 262 -1.98 -3.97 6.71
CA LYS A 262 -2.22 -2.67 7.36
C LYS A 262 -1.89 -1.54 6.38
N TYR A 263 -2.76 -0.54 6.34
CA TYR A 263 -2.58 0.73 5.65
C TYR A 263 -1.59 1.65 6.38
N SER A 264 -1.69 1.73 7.70
CA SER A 264 -0.91 2.66 8.53
C SER A 264 -0.63 2.09 9.91
N LEU A 265 0.40 2.58 10.59
CA LEU A 265 0.66 2.29 12.01
C LEU A 265 0.15 3.40 12.94
N PHE A 266 -0.60 4.36 12.38
CA PHE A 266 -1.14 5.50 13.09
C PHE A 266 -2.11 5.06 14.19
N GLN A 267 -1.83 5.47 15.42
CA GLN A 267 -2.73 5.28 16.55
C GLN A 267 -3.75 6.43 16.57
N ARG A 268 -5.04 6.07 16.51
CA ARG A 268 -6.16 7.02 16.56
C ARG A 268 -6.84 6.98 17.92
N ASP A 269 -7.53 8.06 18.26
CA ASP A 269 -8.33 8.15 19.50
C ASP A 269 -9.50 7.15 19.51
N VAL A 270 -9.94 6.71 18.32
CA VAL A 270 -10.87 5.59 18.13
C VAL A 270 -10.06 4.36 17.77
N TYR A 271 -10.41 3.19 18.32
CA TYR A 271 -9.77 1.92 17.96
C TYR A 271 -9.86 1.70 16.43
N TRP A 272 -8.74 1.92 15.77
CA TRP A 272 -8.54 1.66 14.34
C TRP A 272 -7.21 0.93 14.21
N PRO A 273 -7.22 -0.38 13.97
CA PRO A 273 -6.01 -1.19 13.94
C PRO A 273 -5.17 -0.98 12.66
N GLY A 274 -5.49 0.07 11.89
CA GLY A 274 -4.71 0.49 10.72
C GLY A 274 -4.98 -0.33 9.47
N TRP A 275 -6.05 -1.12 9.39
CA TRP A 275 -6.25 -2.08 8.30
C TRP A 275 -6.55 -1.41 6.94
N ALA A 276 -6.02 -1.99 5.87
CA ALA A 276 -6.24 -1.49 4.52
C ALA A 276 -7.67 -1.78 4.04
N LYS A 277 -8.29 -0.80 3.38
CA LYS A 277 -9.44 -1.09 2.51
C LYS A 277 -8.96 -1.96 1.34
N LYS A 278 -9.86 -2.71 0.69
CA LYS A 278 -9.50 -3.60 -0.44
C LYS A 278 -8.69 -2.92 -1.54
N THR A 279 -9.04 -1.68 -1.90
CA THR A 279 -8.31 -0.92 -2.93
C THR A 279 -6.87 -0.67 -2.52
N TYR A 280 -6.61 -0.35 -1.25
CA TYR A 280 -5.26 -0.19 -0.73
C TYR A 280 -4.52 -1.51 -0.57
N HIS A 281 -5.20 -2.60 -0.21
CA HIS A 281 -4.56 -3.92 -0.13
C HIS A 281 -4.07 -4.39 -1.51
N LYS A 282 -4.92 -4.25 -2.55
CA LYS A 282 -4.52 -4.43 -3.97
C LYS A 282 -3.34 -3.56 -4.34
N LEU A 283 -3.39 -2.28 -3.98
CA LEU A 283 -2.32 -1.33 -4.26
C LEU A 283 -1.00 -1.76 -3.61
N HIS A 284 -1.02 -2.21 -2.36
CA HIS A 284 0.17 -2.70 -1.66
C HIS A 284 0.81 -3.89 -2.40
N ILE A 285 0.02 -4.82 -2.92
CA ILE A 285 0.54 -5.95 -3.72
C ILE A 285 1.27 -5.42 -4.96
N LEU A 286 0.65 -4.52 -5.73
CA LEU A 286 1.27 -3.94 -6.93
C LEU A 286 2.54 -3.13 -6.60
N GLN A 287 2.51 -2.40 -5.49
CA GLN A 287 3.64 -1.65 -4.96
C GLN A 287 4.83 -2.55 -4.63
N LEU A 288 4.57 -3.65 -3.92
CA LEU A 288 5.62 -4.61 -3.55
C LEU A 288 6.19 -5.33 -4.78
N LEU A 289 5.35 -5.67 -5.76
CA LEU A 289 5.83 -6.23 -7.02
C LEU A 289 6.67 -5.24 -7.83
N TRP A 290 6.29 -3.96 -7.86
CA TRP A 290 7.11 -2.92 -8.47
C TRP A 290 8.45 -2.76 -7.75
N LEU A 291 8.45 -2.73 -6.41
CA LEU A 291 9.68 -2.68 -5.62
C LEU A 291 10.58 -3.88 -5.92
N HIS A 292 10.03 -5.08 -5.99
CA HIS A 292 10.79 -6.27 -6.39
C HIS A 292 11.38 -6.12 -7.79
N ASP A 293 10.61 -5.62 -8.75
CA ASP A 293 11.08 -5.42 -10.13
C ASP A 293 12.23 -4.40 -10.24
N VAL A 294 12.18 -3.29 -9.49
CA VAL A 294 13.25 -2.27 -9.55
C VAL A 294 14.45 -2.54 -8.63
N THR A 295 14.28 -3.33 -7.56
CA THR A 295 15.36 -3.60 -6.59
C THR A 295 15.92 -5.02 -6.63
N GLN A 296 15.19 -5.97 -7.22
CA GLN A 296 15.45 -7.41 -7.17
C GLN A 296 15.42 -8.03 -5.75
N GLU A 297 14.92 -7.27 -4.75
CA GLU A 297 14.79 -7.74 -3.38
C GLU A 297 13.63 -8.73 -3.26
N LYS A 298 13.94 -9.97 -2.87
CA LYS A 298 12.96 -11.06 -2.81
C LYS A 298 11.89 -10.85 -1.74
N VAL A 299 12.22 -10.15 -0.65
CA VAL A 299 11.29 -9.92 0.46
C VAL A 299 10.01 -9.22 0.00
N PHE A 300 10.08 -8.33 -0.99
CA PHE A 300 8.89 -7.68 -1.53
C PHE A 300 8.03 -8.62 -2.37
N TYR A 301 8.64 -9.50 -3.17
CA TYR A 301 7.90 -10.54 -3.89
C TYR A 301 7.20 -11.49 -2.92
N GLU A 302 7.91 -12.00 -1.91
CA GLU A 302 7.34 -12.93 -0.92
C GLU A 302 6.21 -12.28 -0.12
N LYS A 303 6.38 -11.01 0.30
CA LYS A 303 5.29 -10.29 0.98
C LYS A 303 4.12 -10.02 0.04
N GLY A 304 4.39 -9.65 -1.20
CA GLY A 304 3.37 -9.48 -2.24
C GLY A 304 2.57 -10.77 -2.48
N LYS A 305 3.24 -11.92 -2.50
CA LYS A 305 2.63 -13.25 -2.59
C LYS A 305 1.74 -13.56 -1.39
N LYS A 306 2.24 -13.33 -0.17
CA LYS A 306 1.44 -13.52 1.05
C LYS A 306 0.21 -12.61 1.09
N PHE A 307 0.35 -11.33 0.75
CA PHE A 307 -0.79 -10.43 0.63
C PHE A 307 -1.74 -10.85 -0.49
N LEU A 308 -1.21 -11.38 -1.59
CA LEU A 308 -2.04 -11.93 -2.64
C LEU A 308 -2.90 -13.06 -2.08
N GLU A 309 -2.42 -13.98 -1.24
CA GLU A 309 -3.22 -15.11 -0.72
C GLU A 309 -4.53 -14.70 -0.03
N VAL A 310 -4.56 -13.53 0.60
CA VAL A 310 -5.76 -12.98 1.27
C VAL A 310 -6.48 -11.90 0.46
N GLN A 311 -6.02 -11.67 -0.77
CA GLN A 311 -6.62 -10.73 -1.72
C GLN A 311 -7.92 -11.27 -2.34
N LYS A 312 -9.03 -10.62 -1.97
CA LYS A 312 -10.41 -11.07 -2.26
C LYS A 312 -11.01 -10.54 -3.56
N THR A 313 -10.41 -9.53 -4.17
CA THR A 313 -10.93 -8.92 -5.41
C THR A 313 -10.01 -9.16 -6.59
N THR A 314 -10.62 -9.40 -7.75
CA THR A 314 -9.96 -9.56 -9.05
C THR A 314 -9.20 -8.30 -9.43
N PHE A 315 -8.12 -8.46 -10.19
CA PHE A 315 -7.43 -7.33 -10.82
C PHE A 315 -8.05 -7.14 -12.20
N GLU A 316 -9.27 -6.58 -12.25
CA GLU A 316 -10.16 -6.56 -13.41
C GLU A 316 -9.52 -6.02 -14.69
N LYS A 317 -8.61 -5.05 -14.58
CA LYS A 317 -7.88 -4.46 -15.71
C LYS A 317 -6.56 -5.14 -16.05
N ARG A 318 -6.15 -6.16 -15.29
CA ARG A 318 -4.93 -6.94 -15.55
C ARG A 318 -5.35 -8.29 -16.12
N ALA A 319 -4.72 -8.72 -17.22
CA ALA A 319 -4.99 -9.99 -17.90
C ALA A 319 -4.53 -11.23 -17.11
N CYS A 320 -4.60 -11.18 -15.78
CA CYS A 320 -4.26 -12.25 -14.86
C CYS A 320 -5.56 -12.79 -14.28
N ASN A 321 -5.98 -13.97 -14.73
CA ASN A 321 -7.12 -14.65 -14.15
C ASN A 321 -6.72 -15.20 -12.78
N ILE A 322 -7.07 -14.48 -11.71
CA ILE A 322 -6.86 -14.93 -10.33
C ILE A 322 -8.05 -15.81 -9.92
N GLY A 323 -8.29 -16.85 -10.71
CA GLY A 323 -9.31 -17.85 -10.43
C GLY A 323 -8.89 -18.67 -9.22
N ARG A 324 -9.42 -18.33 -8.05
CA ARG A 324 -9.16 -19.08 -6.81
C ARG A 324 -10.27 -20.08 -6.54
N VAL A 325 -11.41 -19.61 -6.06
CA VAL A 325 -12.62 -20.43 -5.84
C VAL A 325 -13.65 -20.09 -6.91
N VAL A 326 -14.17 -21.10 -7.59
CA VAL A 326 -15.23 -20.95 -8.61
C VAL A 326 -16.62 -21.23 -8.05
N LYS A 327 -16.71 -21.99 -6.95
CA LYS A 327 -17.97 -22.35 -6.33
C LYS A 327 -17.78 -22.64 -4.84
N VAL A 328 -18.77 -22.22 -4.04
CA VAL A 328 -18.88 -22.64 -2.64
C VAL A 328 -20.22 -23.32 -2.44
N THR A 329 -20.21 -24.51 -1.85
CA THR A 329 -21.42 -25.23 -1.47
C THR A 329 -21.41 -25.53 0.02
N ALA A 330 -22.61 -25.77 0.57
CA ALA A 330 -22.78 -26.27 1.91
C ALA A 330 -23.73 -27.45 1.93
N ASN A 331 -23.49 -28.42 2.80
CA ASN A 331 -24.41 -29.55 2.99
C ASN A 331 -25.70 -29.16 3.74
N SER A 332 -25.70 -27.99 4.38
CA SER A 332 -26.79 -27.48 5.19
C SER A 332 -26.69 -25.96 5.33
N GLN A 333 -27.83 -25.31 5.47
CA GLN A 333 -27.91 -23.87 5.72
C GLN A 333 -29.21 -23.51 6.41
N ILE A 334 -29.19 -22.40 7.16
CA ILE A 334 -30.40 -21.71 7.61
C ILE A 334 -30.96 -20.93 6.41
N ALA A 335 -32.28 -20.82 6.30
CA ALA A 335 -32.94 -20.07 5.23
C ALA A 335 -32.33 -18.66 5.07
N GLU A 336 -32.15 -18.22 3.82
CA GLU A 336 -31.58 -16.91 3.46
C GLU A 336 -30.11 -16.68 3.88
N ARG A 337 -29.40 -17.71 4.38
CA ARG A 337 -27.98 -17.67 4.79
C ARG A 337 -27.11 -18.54 3.90
N SER A 338 -26.91 -18.08 2.67
CA SER A 338 -26.23 -18.81 1.58
C SER A 338 -24.71 -18.95 1.81
N PRO A 339 -24.09 -20.08 1.42
CA PRO A 339 -22.64 -20.22 1.36
C PRO A 339 -21.98 -19.27 0.36
N SER A 340 -22.72 -18.73 -0.62
CA SER A 340 -22.17 -17.71 -1.52
C SER A 340 -21.70 -16.45 -0.78
N TYR A 341 -22.22 -16.17 0.42
CA TYR A 341 -21.83 -14.99 1.19
C TYR A 341 -20.44 -15.08 1.80
N VAL A 342 -19.92 -16.29 2.06
CA VAL A 342 -18.61 -16.41 2.72
C VAL A 342 -17.43 -16.15 1.79
N TYR A 343 -17.73 -16.04 0.49
CA TYR A 343 -16.76 -15.74 -0.56
C TYR A 343 -17.11 -14.45 -1.32
N ASP A 344 -18.20 -13.77 -0.94
CA ASP A 344 -18.66 -12.52 -1.55
C ASP A 344 -18.44 -11.31 -0.63
N ASN A 345 -17.41 -10.56 -1.01
CA ASN A 345 -17.21 -9.14 -0.75
C ASN A 345 -16.99 -8.64 0.70
N GLN A 346 -15.70 -8.40 1.02
CA GLN A 346 -15.13 -7.57 2.12
C GLN A 346 -16.04 -7.28 3.26
N TRP A 347 -15.76 -7.87 4.43
CA TRP A 347 -16.27 -7.30 5.66
C TRP A 347 -17.78 -7.10 5.59
N SER A 348 -18.46 -7.95 4.81
CA SER A 348 -19.85 -7.76 4.47
C SER A 348 -20.61 -8.06 5.75
N TRP A 349 -20.84 -6.99 6.49
CA TRP A 349 -21.79 -6.93 7.57
C TRP A 349 -23.20 -7.38 7.16
N GLY A 350 -23.43 -7.62 5.87
CA GLY A 350 -24.68 -8.07 5.29
C GLY A 350 -24.79 -9.59 5.10
N GLY A 351 -23.73 -10.29 4.68
CA GLY A 351 -23.80 -11.68 4.23
C GLY A 351 -23.24 -12.66 5.27
N ILE A 352 -24.00 -13.70 5.63
CA ILE A 352 -23.56 -14.72 6.58
C ILE A 352 -24.04 -16.08 6.07
N TRP A 353 -23.17 -17.07 6.05
CA TRP A 353 -23.59 -18.47 6.03
C TRP A 353 -23.75 -18.97 7.46
N ALA A 354 -24.86 -19.66 7.71
CA ALA A 354 -25.10 -20.25 9.01
C ALA A 354 -25.76 -21.61 8.88
N SER A 355 -25.43 -22.53 9.80
CA SER A 355 -26.06 -23.83 9.88
C SER A 355 -26.24 -24.28 11.34
N LYS A 356 -27.28 -25.09 11.57
CA LYS A 356 -27.58 -25.79 12.82
C LYS A 356 -27.45 -27.31 12.70
N SER A 357 -26.95 -27.80 11.57
CA SER A 357 -26.66 -29.23 11.38
C SER A 357 -25.61 -29.71 12.39
N ASN A 358 -25.58 -31.01 12.68
CA ASN A 358 -24.58 -31.62 13.55
C ASN A 358 -23.17 -31.60 12.92
N ASN A 359 -23.10 -31.75 11.59
CA ASN A 359 -21.84 -31.75 10.84
C ASN A 359 -21.95 -30.80 9.64
N PRO A 360 -22.11 -29.48 9.85
CA PRO A 360 -22.23 -28.56 8.74
C PRO A 360 -20.89 -28.46 8.03
N GLU A 361 -20.93 -28.48 6.71
CA GLU A 361 -19.75 -28.51 5.86
C GLU A 361 -19.81 -27.39 4.83
N LEU A 362 -18.69 -26.70 4.65
CA LEU A 362 -18.42 -25.84 3.52
C LEU A 362 -17.44 -26.53 2.57
N VAL A 363 -17.75 -26.52 1.28
CA VAL A 363 -16.86 -27.04 0.23
C VAL A 363 -16.52 -25.91 -0.74
N PHE A 364 -15.23 -25.66 -0.91
CA PHE A 364 -14.69 -24.64 -1.81
C PHE A 364 -14.06 -25.32 -3.01
N GLU A 365 -14.67 -25.15 -4.18
CA GLU A 365 -14.15 -25.66 -5.45
C GLU A 365 -13.17 -24.66 -6.04
N MET A 366 -11.90 -25.05 -6.15
CA MET A 366 -10.85 -24.20 -6.72
C MET A 366 -10.91 -24.18 -8.25
N ALA A 367 -10.47 -23.10 -8.91
CA ALA A 367 -10.46 -23.04 -10.37
C ALA A 367 -9.55 -24.11 -11.00
N ASN A 368 -8.43 -24.43 -10.35
CA ASN A 368 -7.45 -25.45 -10.75
C ASN A 368 -6.96 -26.20 -9.52
N GLU A 369 -6.50 -27.44 -9.72
CA GLU A 369 -5.78 -28.16 -8.67
C GLU A 369 -4.52 -27.42 -8.28
N ARG A 370 -4.31 -27.29 -6.97
CA ARG A 370 -3.18 -26.59 -6.39
C ARG A 370 -2.89 -27.11 -4.99
N ASP A 371 -1.72 -26.78 -4.49
CA ASP A 371 -1.36 -27.07 -3.10
C ASP A 371 -2.14 -26.12 -2.19
N ILE A 372 -3.04 -26.69 -1.38
CA ILE A 372 -3.81 -25.98 -0.35
C ILE A 372 -3.17 -26.31 0.99
N TYR A 373 -2.93 -25.31 1.83
CA TYR A 373 -2.17 -25.49 3.06
C TYR A 373 -2.73 -24.72 4.26
N GLY A 374 -3.83 -24.00 4.09
CA GLY A 374 -4.46 -23.30 5.19
C GLY A 374 -5.68 -22.49 4.77
N PHE A 375 -6.29 -21.84 5.75
CA PHE A 375 -7.40 -20.92 5.56
C PHE A 375 -7.60 -20.05 6.80
N SER A 376 -8.32 -18.94 6.67
CA SER A 376 -8.87 -18.21 7.82
C SER A 376 -10.38 -18.18 7.81
N LEU A 377 -10.99 -18.30 9.00
CA LEU A 377 -12.44 -18.25 9.20
C LEU A 377 -12.82 -16.99 9.98
N PHE A 378 -13.81 -16.26 9.48
CA PHE A 378 -14.36 -15.08 10.15
C PHE A 378 -15.71 -15.39 10.74
N HIS A 379 -15.75 -15.52 12.07
CA HIS A 379 -16.93 -15.87 12.84
C HIS A 379 -17.65 -14.62 13.33
N ASN A 380 -18.99 -14.66 13.31
CA ASN A 380 -19.84 -13.60 13.88
C ASN A 380 -20.16 -13.82 15.37
N SER A 381 -19.65 -14.88 15.98
CA SER A 381 -19.85 -15.20 17.40
C SER A 381 -18.74 -16.09 17.94
N GLU A 382 -18.33 -15.86 19.19
CA GLU A 382 -17.33 -16.65 19.92
C GLU A 382 -17.67 -18.15 19.94
N LYS A 383 -18.94 -18.48 20.20
CA LYS A 383 -19.42 -19.88 20.20
C LYS A 383 -19.18 -20.61 18.88
N SER A 384 -19.09 -19.88 17.76
CA SER A 384 -18.82 -20.47 16.45
C SER A 384 -17.33 -20.71 16.22
N SER A 385 -16.43 -19.88 16.79
CA SER A 385 -14.97 -20.08 16.72
C SER A 385 -14.49 -21.20 17.65
N GLU A 386 -15.28 -21.55 18.67
CA GLU A 386 -14.97 -22.69 19.57
C GLU A 386 -15.31 -24.07 18.97
N LEU A 387 -15.96 -24.14 17.81
CA LEU A 387 -16.43 -25.41 17.26
C LEU A 387 -15.25 -26.21 16.69
N PRO A 388 -15.06 -27.48 17.10
CA PRO A 388 -14.05 -28.33 16.49
C PRO A 388 -14.34 -28.49 15.00
N LEU A 389 -13.29 -28.67 14.21
CA LEU A 389 -13.43 -28.84 12.77
C LEU A 389 -12.50 -29.92 12.22
N LYS A 390 -12.94 -30.54 11.13
CA LYS A 390 -12.19 -31.49 10.31
C LYS A 390 -11.99 -30.89 8.93
N VAL A 391 -10.79 -31.09 8.40
CA VAL A 391 -10.39 -30.56 7.09
C VAL A 391 -9.90 -31.70 6.23
N PHE A 392 -10.38 -31.73 4.99
CA PHE A 392 -9.86 -32.61 3.97
C PHE A 392 -9.89 -31.94 2.61
N VAL A 393 -9.05 -32.43 1.71
CA VAL A 393 -8.90 -31.93 0.36
C VAL A 393 -9.18 -33.08 -0.59
N THR A 394 -9.95 -32.83 -1.65
CA THR A 394 -10.20 -33.82 -2.70
C THR A 394 -9.59 -33.43 -4.04
N THR A 395 -9.05 -34.39 -4.77
CA THR A 395 -8.57 -34.19 -6.15
C THR A 395 -9.74 -34.15 -7.14
N SER A 396 -9.45 -33.82 -8.40
CA SER A 396 -10.42 -33.89 -9.51
C SER A 396 -10.89 -35.32 -9.78
N ASN A 397 -10.10 -36.33 -9.37
CA ASN A 397 -10.43 -37.75 -9.44
C ASN A 397 -11.16 -38.25 -8.19
N LEU A 398 -11.53 -37.35 -7.27
CA LEU A 398 -12.23 -37.63 -6.01
C LEU A 398 -11.40 -38.40 -4.98
N ASP A 399 -10.07 -38.45 -5.12
CA ASP A 399 -9.19 -38.95 -4.06
C ASP A 399 -9.25 -37.98 -2.88
N GLN A 400 -9.41 -38.49 -1.66
CA GLN A 400 -9.57 -37.70 -0.45
C GLN A 400 -8.35 -37.78 0.44
N TYR A 401 -7.87 -36.63 0.91
CA TYR A 401 -6.72 -36.49 1.79
C TYR A 401 -7.11 -35.68 3.03
N ILE A 402 -6.91 -36.24 4.21
CA ILE A 402 -7.23 -35.57 5.49
C ILE A 402 -6.03 -34.72 5.92
N ALA A 403 -6.30 -33.50 6.38
CA ALA A 403 -5.29 -32.65 7.01
C ALA A 403 -5.07 -33.07 8.48
N GLU A 404 -4.34 -34.17 8.70
CA GLU A 404 -4.11 -34.74 10.03
C GLU A 404 -3.31 -33.81 10.96
N ASP A 405 -2.52 -32.89 10.40
CA ASP A 405 -1.66 -31.96 11.14
C ASP A 405 -2.20 -30.53 11.20
N LEU A 406 -3.52 -30.37 11.05
CA LEU A 406 -4.23 -29.11 11.18
C LEU A 406 -3.93 -28.42 12.52
N LYS A 407 -3.53 -27.16 12.46
CA LYS A 407 -3.23 -26.31 13.62
C LYS A 407 -3.88 -24.95 13.47
N GLN A 408 -4.49 -24.47 14.54
CA GLN A 408 -4.87 -23.07 14.70
C GLN A 408 -3.61 -22.28 15.10
N LEU A 409 -3.19 -21.33 14.26
CA LEU A 409 -2.02 -20.50 14.49
C LEU A 409 -2.35 -19.22 15.25
N ASP A 410 -3.52 -18.65 15.00
CA ASP A 410 -3.95 -17.41 15.62
C ASP A 410 -5.46 -17.37 15.86
N HIS A 411 -5.86 -16.58 16.84
CA HIS A 411 -7.24 -16.26 17.20
C HIS A 411 -7.33 -14.76 17.48
N ILE A 412 -7.92 -14.01 16.55
CA ILE A 412 -7.97 -12.55 16.61
C ILE A 412 -9.38 -12.10 16.91
N ILE A 413 -9.55 -11.33 17.99
CA ILE A 413 -10.82 -10.71 18.36
C ILE A 413 -10.83 -9.27 17.84
N HIS A 414 -11.71 -9.01 16.87
CA HIS A 414 -11.80 -7.70 16.25
C HIS A 414 -13.13 -6.99 16.56
N PRO A 415 -13.10 -5.82 17.22
CA PRO A 415 -14.26 -4.94 17.36
C PRO A 415 -14.62 -4.36 16.00
N SER A 416 -15.68 -4.89 15.44
CA SER A 416 -16.08 -4.62 14.09
C SER A 416 -17.35 -3.72 14.18
N GLY A 417 -17.21 -2.42 13.86
CA GLY A 417 -18.28 -1.44 14.01
C GLY A 417 -18.69 -1.13 15.48
N LYS A 418 -19.82 -0.43 15.70
CA LYS A 418 -20.20 0.09 17.04
C LYS A 418 -20.64 -0.96 18.06
N LYS A 419 -21.00 -2.19 17.65
CA LYS A 419 -21.58 -3.24 18.52
C LYS A 419 -21.33 -4.69 18.06
N ARG A 420 -20.45 -4.94 17.09
CA ARG A 420 -20.18 -6.30 16.62
C ARG A 420 -18.72 -6.65 16.87
N VAL A 421 -18.47 -7.94 17.06
CA VAL A 421 -17.14 -8.50 17.25
C VAL A 421 -17.00 -9.63 16.25
N THR A 422 -15.90 -9.63 15.51
CA THR A 422 -15.53 -10.69 14.59
C THR A 422 -14.39 -11.47 15.22
N TYR A 423 -14.50 -12.80 15.22
CA TYR A 423 -13.45 -13.70 15.68
C TYR A 423 -12.81 -14.30 14.43
N ILE A 424 -11.50 -14.14 14.29
CA ILE A 424 -10.76 -14.59 13.10
C ILE A 424 -9.83 -15.70 13.53
N ASP A 425 -10.09 -16.90 13.04
CA ASP A 425 -9.24 -18.06 13.29
C ASP A 425 -8.40 -18.36 12.06
N ILE A 426 -7.10 -18.53 12.25
CA ILE A 426 -6.16 -18.83 11.17
C ILE A 426 -5.67 -20.27 11.33
N TYR A 427 -5.93 -21.10 10.33
CA TYR A 427 -5.56 -22.52 10.32
C TYR A 427 -4.51 -22.83 9.26
N HIS A 428 -3.57 -23.70 9.61
CA HIS A 428 -2.55 -24.21 8.70
C HIS A 428 -2.39 -25.73 8.83
N PHE A 429 -1.99 -26.37 7.74
CA PHE A 429 -1.66 -27.79 7.64
C PHE A 429 -0.58 -27.98 6.56
N ARG A 430 0.00 -29.19 6.45
CA ARG A 430 0.94 -29.47 5.34
C ARG A 430 0.25 -29.26 3.99
N PRO A 431 0.97 -28.75 2.97
CA PRO A 431 0.37 -28.61 1.64
C PRO A 431 -0.20 -29.92 1.10
N ILE A 432 -1.47 -29.90 0.71
CA ILE A 432 -2.17 -30.99 0.06
C ILE A 432 -2.64 -30.53 -1.30
N LYS A 433 -2.20 -31.22 -2.35
CA LYS A 433 -2.65 -30.93 -3.72
C LYS A 433 -4.09 -31.38 -3.91
N GLY A 434 -4.96 -30.47 -4.33
CA GLY A 434 -6.31 -30.84 -4.72
C GLY A 434 -7.16 -29.72 -5.31
N LYS A 435 -8.39 -30.10 -5.65
CA LYS A 435 -9.39 -29.29 -6.34
C LYS A 435 -10.41 -28.70 -5.39
N ASN A 436 -10.82 -29.44 -4.36
CA ASN A 436 -11.81 -28.97 -3.38
C ASN A 436 -11.22 -28.96 -1.97
N LEU A 437 -11.47 -27.88 -1.23
CA LEU A 437 -11.23 -27.80 0.21
C LEU A 437 -12.55 -28.02 0.95
N HIS A 438 -12.56 -28.96 1.87
CA HIS A 438 -13.70 -29.26 2.73
C HIS A 438 -13.41 -28.82 4.16
N ILE A 439 -14.31 -28.03 4.73
CA ILE A 439 -14.27 -27.58 6.13
C ILE A 439 -15.56 -28.06 6.80
N GLN A 440 -15.44 -29.10 7.61
CA GLN A 440 -16.55 -29.69 8.34
C GLN A 440 -16.46 -29.32 9.81
N PHE A 441 -17.46 -28.59 10.31
CA PHE A 441 -17.56 -28.27 11.74
C PHE A 441 -18.24 -29.41 12.48
N GLN A 442 -17.93 -29.57 13.76
CA GLN A 442 -18.55 -30.52 14.66
C GLN A 442 -19.42 -29.75 15.66
N SER A 443 -20.71 -29.58 15.33
CA SER A 443 -21.64 -28.86 16.18
C SER A 443 -22.45 -29.83 17.04
N PRO A 444 -22.44 -29.69 18.38
CA PRO A 444 -23.33 -30.46 19.26
C PRO A 444 -24.80 -30.16 18.95
N GLU A 445 -25.65 -31.19 18.99
CA GLU A 445 -27.08 -31.12 18.62
C GLU A 445 -27.80 -29.90 19.24
N GLY A 446 -28.46 -29.11 18.38
CA GLY A 446 -29.54 -28.19 18.76
C GLY A 446 -29.15 -26.84 19.38
N GLU A 447 -27.96 -26.68 19.97
CA GLU A 447 -27.64 -25.47 20.76
C GLU A 447 -26.66 -24.49 20.12
N ARG A 448 -25.74 -24.94 19.24
CA ARG A 448 -24.73 -24.07 18.61
C ARG A 448 -24.94 -23.99 17.10
N SER A 449 -25.05 -22.77 16.58
CA SER A 449 -25.04 -22.52 15.14
C SER A 449 -23.64 -22.10 14.68
N VAL A 450 -23.12 -22.70 13.62
CA VAL A 450 -21.96 -22.13 12.92
C VAL A 450 -22.41 -20.86 12.20
N GLN A 451 -21.64 -19.78 12.30
CA GLN A 451 -21.91 -18.52 11.61
C GLN A 451 -20.62 -17.95 11.02
N ILE A 452 -20.45 -18.15 9.71
CA ILE A 452 -19.29 -17.69 8.97
C ILE A 452 -19.68 -16.51 8.09
N THR A 453 -18.87 -15.47 8.16
CA THR A 453 -19.03 -14.26 7.37
C THR A 453 -18.05 -14.21 6.21
N GLU A 454 -16.88 -14.83 6.36
CA GLU A 454 -15.80 -14.78 5.38
C GLU A 454 -14.87 -15.98 5.57
N VAL A 455 -14.33 -16.49 4.46
CA VAL A 455 -13.26 -17.50 4.44
C VAL A 455 -12.19 -17.10 3.44
N ASP A 456 -10.92 -17.12 3.88
CA ASP A 456 -9.76 -17.00 2.99
C ASP A 456 -9.06 -18.34 2.88
N ILE A 457 -8.66 -18.72 1.67
CA ILE A 457 -7.96 -19.98 1.42
C ILE A 457 -6.51 -19.69 1.07
N PHE A 458 -5.59 -20.32 1.80
CA PHE A 458 -4.17 -20.24 1.55
C PHE A 458 -3.74 -21.40 0.66
N SER A 459 -3.20 -21.06 -0.51
CA SER A 459 -2.80 -22.02 -1.54
C SER A 459 -1.63 -21.47 -2.35
N ASP A 460 -0.94 -22.33 -3.11
CA ASP A 460 0.13 -21.85 -3.97
C ASP A 460 -0.42 -20.98 -5.11
N LEU A 461 -0.09 -19.68 -5.05
CA LEU A 461 -0.46 -18.65 -6.02
C LEU A 461 0.71 -18.18 -6.88
N LYS A 462 1.73 -19.03 -7.06
CA LYS A 462 2.95 -18.67 -7.82
C LYS A 462 2.62 -18.18 -9.24
N THR A 463 1.77 -18.89 -9.96
CA THR A 463 1.38 -18.52 -11.33
C THR A 463 0.71 -17.15 -11.37
N GLU A 464 -0.17 -16.87 -10.40
CA GLU A 464 -0.91 -15.62 -10.31
C GLU A 464 -0.03 -14.43 -9.94
N ILE A 465 0.86 -14.58 -8.95
CA ILE A 465 1.80 -13.52 -8.56
C ILE A 465 2.81 -13.24 -9.67
N ASP A 466 3.29 -14.26 -10.38
CA ASP A 466 4.21 -14.11 -11.52
C ASP A 466 3.52 -13.40 -12.69
N CYS A 467 2.25 -13.73 -12.99
CA CYS A 467 1.47 -12.99 -13.98
C CYS A 467 1.32 -11.51 -13.59
N LEU A 468 1.02 -11.21 -12.32
CA LEU A 468 0.91 -9.84 -11.85
C LEU A 468 2.24 -9.10 -11.95
N LEU A 469 3.36 -9.75 -11.63
CA LEU A 469 4.70 -9.19 -11.77
C LEU A 469 5.01 -8.86 -13.23
N GLU A 470 4.72 -9.76 -14.17
CA GLU A 470 4.90 -9.50 -15.60
C GLU A 470 3.96 -8.39 -16.10
N SER A 471 2.75 -8.28 -15.55
CA SER A 471 1.86 -7.14 -15.83
C SER A 471 2.42 -5.81 -15.34
N VAL A 472 3.05 -5.77 -14.16
CA VAL A 472 3.74 -4.58 -13.64
C VAL A 472 4.92 -4.20 -14.54
N LYS A 473 5.76 -5.18 -14.91
CA LYS A 473 6.89 -4.99 -15.82
C LYS A 473 6.45 -4.48 -17.19
N LYS A 474 5.41 -5.09 -17.77
CA LYS A 474 4.85 -4.68 -19.06
C LYS A 474 4.39 -3.23 -19.01
N GLN A 475 3.60 -2.85 -18.01
CA GLN A 475 3.14 -1.47 -17.86
C GLN A 475 4.32 -0.47 -17.77
N ARG A 476 5.38 -0.82 -17.03
CA ARG A 476 6.59 0.01 -16.95
C ARG A 476 7.29 0.12 -18.31
N ASN A 477 7.44 -0.99 -19.02
CA ASN A 477 8.09 -1.01 -20.33
C ASN A 477 7.27 -0.26 -21.39
N ASP A 478 5.94 -0.36 -21.35
CA ASP A 478 5.03 0.40 -22.21
C ASP A 478 5.17 1.90 -21.92
N ASP A 479 5.18 2.30 -20.63
CA ASP A 479 5.45 3.68 -20.24
C ASP A 479 6.81 4.16 -20.79
N ILE A 480 7.87 3.35 -20.70
CA ILE A 480 9.19 3.66 -21.27
C ILE A 480 9.15 3.81 -22.80
N ALA A 481 8.44 2.92 -23.49
CA ALA A 481 8.37 2.91 -24.94
C ALA A 481 7.63 4.13 -25.51
N LEU A 482 6.67 4.70 -24.77
CA LEU A 482 5.91 5.89 -25.19
C LEU A 482 6.75 7.16 -25.36
N PHE A 483 7.98 7.16 -24.84
CA PHE A 483 8.90 8.29 -24.87
C PHE A 483 10.12 8.07 -25.79
N LYS A 484 10.23 6.88 -26.39
CA LYS A 484 11.14 6.61 -27.52
C LYS A 484 10.45 6.98 -28.82
#